data_AF-A0A2J4PDF2-F1
#
_entry.id   AF-A0A2J4PDF2-F1
#
_cell.length_a   1.000
_cell.length_b   1.000
_cell.length_c   1.000
_cell.angle_alpha   90.00
_cell.angle_beta   90.00
_cell.angle_gamma   90.00
#
_symmetry.space_group_name_H-M   'P 1'
#
loop_
_entity.id
_entity.type
_entity.pdbx_description
1 polymer ?
#
loop_
_entity_poly.entity_id
_entity_poly.type
_entity_poly.pdbx_seq_one_letter_code
_entity_poly.pdbx_strand_id
1 'polypeptide(L)'
;MLNIPASTLAVCIGLFFVGFCLNIGWPAFTAYGMAVSDSKTYPIASSIINSGGNLGGFVAPMAAGFLLDQTGSFNSVFTYFGICAAIGLVVILFLDEPQ
;
A
#
# COMPACT_ATOMS: atom_id res chain seq x y z
N MET A 1 14.66 -0.54 25.58
CA MET A 1 14.61 0.65 24.72
C MET A 1 14.92 0.20 23.31
N LEU A 2 13.98 0.34 22.36
CA LEU A 2 14.26 0.06 20.95
C LEU A 2 15.28 1.11 20.50
N ASN A 3 16.53 0.70 20.28
CA ASN A 3 17.55 1.58 19.73
C ASN A 3 17.25 1.73 18.23
N ILE A 4 16.41 2.71 17.89
CA ILE A 4 16.13 3.06 16.49
C ILE A 4 17.30 3.94 16.04
N PRO A 5 18.11 3.55 15.04
CA PRO A 5 19.25 4.34 14.56
C PRO A 5 18.83 5.69 13.93
N ALA A 6 17.53 5.93 13.76
CA ALA A 6 16.92 7.10 13.15
C ALA A 6 16.22 7.97 14.19
N SER A 7 16.11 9.28 13.93
CA SER A 7 15.48 10.21 14.86
C SER A 7 14.04 9.78 15.19
N THR A 8 13.75 9.59 16.47
CA THR A 8 12.43 9.15 16.95
C THR A 8 11.30 10.01 16.40
N LEU A 9 11.55 11.32 16.29
CA LEU A 9 10.61 12.28 15.71
C LEU A 9 10.28 11.97 14.24
N ALA A 10 11.27 11.66 13.40
CA ALA A 10 11.02 11.34 11.98
C ALA A 10 10.19 10.07 11.83
N VAL A 11 10.42 9.06 12.67
CA VAL A 11 9.63 7.82 12.69
C VAL A 11 8.19 8.09 13.13
N CYS A 12 7.99 8.90 14.17
CA CYS A 12 6.64 9.27 14.63
C CYS A 12 5.86 10.03 13.55
N ILE A 13 6.49 11.01 12.89
CA ILE A 13 5.89 11.76 11.79
C ILE A 13 5.57 10.82 10.62
N GLY A 14 6.50 9.94 10.25
CA GLY A 14 6.31 8.96 9.18
C GLY A 14 5.14 8.02 9.45
N LEU A 15 5.06 7.43 10.65
CA LEU A 15 3.95 6.55 11.04
C LEU A 15 2.60 7.28 11.03
N PHE A 16 2.56 8.54 11.49
CA PHE A 16 1.36 9.36 11.44
C PHE A 16 0.89 9.56 10.00
N PHE A 17 1.77 10.01 9.10
CA PHE A 17 1.40 10.24 7.70
C PHE A 17 1.04 8.95 6.95
N VAL A 18 1.75 7.86 7.20
CA VAL A 18 1.39 6.54 6.63
C VAL A 18 -0.01 6.13 7.09
N GLY A 19 -0.30 6.22 8.38
CA GLY A 19 -1.62 5.91 8.91
C GLY A 19 -2.72 6.80 8.34
N PHE A 20 -2.46 8.10 8.25
CA PHE A 20 -3.39 9.08 7.67
C PHE A 20 -3.68 8.81 6.19
N CYS A 21 -2.63 8.66 5.36
CA CYS A 21 -2.76 8.40 3.93
C CYS A 21 -3.45 7.06 3.65
N LEU A 22 -3.15 6.01 4.42
CA LEU A 22 -3.81 4.72 4.28
C LEU A 22 -5.31 4.80 4.62
N ASN A 23 -5.67 5.53 5.67
CA ASN A 23 -7.08 5.70 6.06
C ASN A 23 -7.89 6.52 5.04
N ILE A 24 -7.26 7.40 4.27
CA ILE A 24 -7.94 8.13 3.19
C ILE A 24 -7.98 7.29 1.90
N GLY A 25 -6.84 6.69 1.53
CA GLY A 25 -6.69 6.00 0.25
C GLY A 25 -7.45 4.68 0.17
N TRP A 26 -7.40 3.84 1.22
CA TRP A 26 -8.00 2.51 1.18
C TRP A 26 -9.54 2.52 1.04
N PRO A 27 -10.29 3.32 1.82
CA PRO A 27 -11.74 3.43 1.65
C PRO A 27 -12.12 4.03 0.28
N ALA A 28 -11.38 5.04 -0.21
CA ALA A 28 -11.65 5.64 -1.50
C ALA A 28 -11.44 4.66 -2.66
N PHE A 29 -10.33 3.90 -2.63
CA PHE A 29 -10.02 2.89 -3.64
C PHE A 29 -11.06 1.76 -3.69
N THR A 30 -11.45 1.25 -2.53
CA THR A 30 -12.47 0.19 -2.43
C THR A 30 -13.85 0.69 -2.85
N ALA A 31 -14.23 1.90 -2.41
CA ALA A 31 -15.52 2.51 -2.79
C ALA A 31 -15.61 2.77 -4.30
N TYR A 32 -14.53 3.22 -4.95
CA TYR A 32 -14.51 3.47 -6.38
C TYR A 32 -14.81 2.21 -7.21
N GLY A 33 -14.06 1.13 -7.00
CA GLY A 33 -14.28 -0.12 -7.75
C GLY A 33 -15.68 -0.72 -7.52
N MET A 34 -16.24 -0.49 -6.33
CA MET A 34 -17.60 -0.90 -6.00
C MET A 34 -18.68 0.01 -6.62
N ALA A 35 -18.43 1.31 -6.76
CA ALA A 35 -19.35 2.28 -7.36
C ALA A 35 -19.49 2.11 -8.88
N VAL A 36 -18.42 1.70 -9.56
CA VAL A 36 -18.40 1.45 -11.01
C VAL A 36 -19.01 0.07 -11.37
N SER A 37 -19.28 -0.77 -10.36
CA SER A 37 -19.81 -2.13 -10.57
C SER A 37 -21.33 -2.18 -10.44
N ASP A 38 -22.00 -2.89 -11.35
CA ASP A 38 -23.43 -3.22 -11.23
C ASP A 38 -23.72 -4.15 -10.05
N SER A 39 -24.96 -4.19 -9.57
CA SER A 39 -25.38 -5.04 -8.44
C SER A 39 -25.08 -6.53 -8.63
N LYS A 40 -24.96 -7.00 -9.88
CA LYS A 40 -24.59 -8.40 -10.21
C LYS A 40 -23.08 -8.65 -10.16
N THR A 41 -22.26 -7.65 -10.49
CA THR A 41 -20.79 -7.76 -10.55
C THR A 41 -20.11 -7.21 -9.30
N TYR A 42 -20.83 -6.47 -8.45
CA TYR A 42 -20.36 -5.92 -7.18
C TYR A 42 -19.64 -6.96 -6.28
N PRO A 43 -20.18 -8.16 -6.03
CA PRO A 43 -19.50 -9.15 -5.20
C PRO A 43 -18.19 -9.66 -5.84
N ILE A 44 -18.15 -9.70 -7.17
CA ILE A 44 -16.96 -10.12 -7.93
C ILE A 44 -15.89 -9.03 -7.83
N ALA A 45 -16.25 -7.77 -8.06
CA ALA A 45 -15.32 -6.64 -7.93
C ALA A 45 -14.74 -6.54 -6.52
N SER A 46 -15.60 -6.64 -5.49
CA SER A 46 -15.17 -6.62 -4.08
C SER A 46 -14.23 -7.78 -3.75
N SER A 47 -14.52 -9.00 -4.23
CA SER A 47 -13.67 -10.17 -3.98
C SER A 47 -12.31 -10.08 -4.68
N ILE A 48 -12.24 -9.49 -5.88
CA ILE A 48 -10.97 -9.22 -6.58
C ILE A 48 -10.13 -8.22 -5.79
N ILE A 49 -10.73 -7.10 -5.36
CA ILE A 49 -10.05 -6.07 -4.56
C ILE A 49 -9.50 -6.67 -3.25
N ASN A 50 -10.32 -7.45 -2.55
CA ASN A 50 -9.91 -8.09 -1.29
C ASN A 50 -8.81 -9.15 -1.51
N SER A 51 -8.89 -9.92 -2.59
CA SER A 51 -7.86 -10.90 -2.96
C SER A 51 -6.52 -10.23 -3.24
N GLY A 52 -6.53 -9.13 -4.00
CA GLY A 52 -5.33 -8.33 -4.24
C GLY A 52 -4.74 -7.74 -2.95
N GLY A 53 -5.60 -7.21 -2.07
CA GLY A 53 -5.20 -6.69 -0.77
C GLY A 53 -4.54 -7.74 0.13
N ASN A 54 -5.13 -8.94 0.23
CA ASN A 54 -4.58 -10.04 1.03
C ASN A 54 -3.28 -10.58 0.44
N LEU A 55 -3.18 -10.68 -0.90
CA LEU A 55 -1.94 -11.07 -1.57
C LEU A 55 -0.83 -10.05 -1.31
N GLY A 56 -1.14 -8.75 -1.41
CA GLY A 56 -0.22 -7.69 -1.04
C GLY A 56 0.22 -7.78 0.42
N GLY A 57 -0.72 -8.03 1.33
CA GLY A 57 -0.46 -8.23 2.76
C GLY A 57 0.44 -9.44 3.06
N PHE A 58 0.41 -10.48 2.23
CA PHE A 58 1.30 -11.63 2.34
C PHE A 58 2.68 -11.36 1.71
N VAL A 59 2.72 -10.81 0.49
CA VAL A 59 3.97 -10.63 -0.27
C VAL A 59 4.82 -9.48 0.28
N ALA A 60 4.20 -8.40 0.75
CA ALA A 60 4.91 -7.22 1.26
C ALA A 60 5.90 -7.52 2.40
N PRO A 61 5.53 -8.21 3.50
CA PRO A 61 6.46 -8.55 4.56
C PRO A 61 7.53 -9.56 4.12
N MET A 62 7.20 -10.48 3.21
CA MET A 62 8.16 -11.43 2.67
C MET A 62 9.27 -10.73 1.86
N ALA A 63 8.89 -9.82 0.97
CA ALA A 63 9.84 -9.02 0.18
C ALA A 63 10.65 -8.06 1.06
N ALA A 64 10.00 -7.40 2.02
CA ALA A 64 10.66 -6.53 2.99
C ALA A 64 11.69 -7.29 3.84
N GLY A 65 11.33 -8.49 4.32
CA GLY A 65 12.23 -9.37 5.07
C GLY A 65 13.43 -9.80 4.23
N PHE A 66 13.20 -10.27 3.00
CA PHE A 66 14.28 -10.65 2.09
C PHE A 66 15.24 -9.48 1.78
N LEU A 67 14.71 -8.28 1.52
CA LEU A 67 15.52 -7.08 1.30
C LEU A 67 16.35 -6.70 2.53
N LEU A 68 15.75 -6.83 3.72
CA LEU A 68 16.44 -6.57 4.97
C LEU A 68 17.56 -7.59 5.22
N ASP A 69 17.31 -8.87 4.97
CA ASP A 69 18.29 -9.93 5.15
C ASP A 69 19.49 -9.79 4.19
N GLN A 70 19.25 -9.37 2.95
CA GLN A 70 20.31 -9.20 1.94
C GLN A 70 21.11 -7.91 2.13
N THR A 71 20.45 -6.79 2.48
CA THR A 71 21.10 -5.47 2.51
C THR A 71 21.49 -5.02 3.92
N GLY A 72 20.93 -5.64 4.96
CA GLY A 72 21.10 -5.24 6.36
C GLY A 72 20.52 -3.86 6.70
N SER A 73 19.75 -3.24 5.79
CA SER A 73 19.34 -1.84 5.90
C SER A 73 17.85 -1.62 5.69
N PHE A 74 17.20 -0.97 6.66
CA PHE A 74 15.79 -0.55 6.56
C PHE A 74 15.56 0.52 5.49
N ASN A 75 16.58 1.28 5.08
CA ASN A 75 16.43 2.24 3.98
C ASN A 75 16.04 1.53 2.68
N SER A 76 16.59 0.34 2.41
CA SER A 76 16.22 -0.48 1.25
C SER A 76 14.75 -0.90 1.29
N VAL A 77 14.26 -1.28 2.48
CA VAL A 77 12.87 -1.68 2.71
C VAL A 77 11.92 -0.50 2.51
N PHE A 78 12.22 0.66 3.08
CA PHE A 78 11.40 1.86 2.90
C PHE A 78 11.40 2.35 1.44
N THR A 79 12.55 2.25 0.76
CA THR A 79 12.65 2.58 -0.67
C THR A 79 11.78 1.65 -1.51
N TYR A 80 11.77 0.34 -1.22
CA TYR A 80 10.87 -0.61 -1.87
C TYR A 80 9.40 -0.21 -1.72
N PHE A 81 8.94 0.09 -0.50
CA PHE A 81 7.56 0.55 -0.29
C PHE A 81 7.27 1.87 -1.02
N GLY A 82 8.24 2.79 -1.05
CA GLY A 82 8.12 4.04 -1.81
C GLY A 82 7.98 3.82 -3.32
N ILE A 83 8.75 2.88 -3.89
CA ILE A 83 8.64 2.49 -5.30
C ILE A 83 7.27 1.85 -5.58
N CYS A 84 6.79 0.94 -4.71
CA CYS A 84 5.45 0.37 -4.86
C CYS A 84 4.35 1.44 -4.85
N ALA A 85 4.45 2.42 -3.96
CA ALA A 85 3.51 3.55 -3.90
C ALA A 85 3.60 4.42 -5.17
N ALA A 86 4.80 4.69 -5.68
CA ALA A 86 5.00 5.45 -6.92
C ALA A 86 4.43 4.70 -8.15
N ILE A 87 4.64 3.39 -8.24
CA ILE A 87 4.02 2.55 -9.30
C ILE A 87 2.50 2.63 -9.20
N GLY A 88 1.94 2.51 -7.99
CA GLY A 88 0.50 2.66 -7.76
C GLY A 88 -0.04 4.01 -8.25
N LEU A 89 0.68 5.10 -7.95
CA LEU A 89 0.33 6.44 -8.43
C LEU A 89 0.37 6.51 -9.96
N VAL A 90 1.41 5.97 -10.59
CA VAL A 90 1.54 5.94 -12.05
C VAL A 90 0.37 5.18 -12.68
N VAL A 91 0.01 4.01 -12.14
CA VAL A 91 -1.14 3.23 -12.63
C VAL A 91 -2.44 4.02 -12.53
N ILE A 92 -2.65 4.76 -11.44
CA ILE A 92 -3.84 5.61 -11.27
C ILE A 92 -3.85 6.76 -12.28
N LEU A 93 -2.71 7.39 -12.55
CA LEU A 93 -2.62 8.48 -13.55
C LEU A 93 -2.92 8.02 -14.98
N PHE A 94 -2.70 6.74 -15.27
CA PHE A 94 -3.02 6.11 -16.56
C PHE A 94 -4.38 5.40 -16.56
N LEU A 95 -5.09 5.40 -15.43
CA LEU A 95 -6.43 4.83 -15.36
C LEU A 95 -7.37 5.76 -16.11
N ASP A 96 -7.91 5.27 -17.23
CA ASP A 96 -8.97 5.97 -17.94
C ASP A 96 -10.29 5.68 -17.22
N GLU A 97 -10.95 6.72 -16.73
CA GLU A 97 -12.20 6.57 -16.00
C GLU A 97 -13.32 6.18 -16.98
N PRO A 98 -14.03 5.06 -16.75
CA PRO A 98 -15.21 4.73 -17.55
C PRO A 98 -16.30 5.79 -17.27
N GLN A 99 -16.85 6.37 -18.35
CA GLN A 99 -17.94 7.35 -18.28
C GLN A 99 -19.26 6.78 -17.77
#